data_AF-A0A7V4GZQ6-F1
#
_entry.id   AF-A0A7V4GZQ6-F1
#
_cell.length_a   1.000
_cell.length_b   1.000
_cell.length_c   1.000
_cell.angle_alpha   90.00
_cell.angle_beta   90.00
_cell.angle_gamma   90.00
#
_symmetry.space_group_name_H-M   'P 1'
#
loop_
_entity.id
_entity.type
_entity.pdbx_description
1 polymer ?
#
loop_
_entity_poly.entity_id
_entity_poly.type
_entity_poly.pdbx_seq_one_letter_code
_entity_poly.pdbx_strand_id
1 'polypeptide(L)'
;MRYRIDDPEAYLFRFADNEAILRRELDHAVVKTSARFAIDRALRTEIEAFRGAVAAELRNRCAALGLGVRLEGLDLVAVAPPRQVADAFNEVVAAENERSERISAARGYAARVANEAQGEAARTLAESRAAAQRLVSETSADADYFRQVRDQYARNRDVIARTLHQETLRRALAAVAEKNVVAAAPGGKLEL
;
A
#
# COMPACT_ATOMS: atom_id res chain seq x y z
N MET A 1 -0.82 -10.28 42.30
CA MET A 1 -2.20 -10.47 42.81
C MET A 1 -2.41 -9.53 43.97
N ARG A 2 -3.55 -8.83 44.01
CA ARG A 2 -3.96 -7.93 45.09
C ARG A 2 -5.28 -8.41 45.68
N TYR A 3 -5.35 -8.55 47.00
CA TYR A 3 -6.53 -9.01 47.72
C TYR A 3 -6.68 -8.27 49.04
N ARG A 4 -7.91 -8.24 49.56
CA ARG A 4 -8.27 -7.64 50.84
C ARG A 4 -9.01 -8.66 51.71
N ILE A 5 -8.75 -8.63 53.01
CA ILE A 5 -9.44 -9.48 53.98
C ILE A 5 -10.78 -8.80 54.33
N ASP A 6 -11.88 -9.47 54.04
CA ASP A 6 -13.23 -9.02 54.39
C ASP A 6 -13.70 -9.66 55.71
N ASP A 7 -13.29 -10.90 56.00
CA ASP A 7 -13.60 -11.62 57.23
C ASP A 7 -12.30 -12.09 57.92
N PRO A 8 -11.80 -11.33 58.91
CA PRO A 8 -10.57 -11.67 59.63
C PRO A 8 -10.66 -12.93 60.47
N GLU A 9 -11.85 -13.32 60.95
CA GLU A 9 -12.05 -14.51 61.77
C GLU A 9 -11.96 -15.77 60.91
N ALA A 10 -12.67 -15.77 59.77
CA ALA A 10 -12.55 -16.83 58.78
C ALA A 10 -11.11 -16.94 58.24
N TYR A 11 -10.41 -15.80 58.08
CA TYR A 11 -9.04 -15.80 57.62
C TYR A 11 -8.06 -16.36 58.67
N LEU A 12 -8.13 -15.95 59.93
CA LEU A 12 -7.11 -16.36 60.92
C LEU A 12 -7.32 -17.77 61.48
N PHE A 13 -8.55 -18.29 61.50
CA PHE A 13 -8.87 -19.50 62.25
C PHE A 13 -9.24 -20.72 61.40
N ARG A 14 -9.57 -20.58 60.11
CA ARG A 14 -10.00 -21.72 59.28
C ARG A 14 -8.88 -22.56 58.71
N PHE A 15 -7.74 -21.97 58.34
CA PHE A 15 -6.61 -22.73 57.83
C PHE A 15 -5.29 -22.21 58.39
N ALA A 16 -4.31 -23.11 58.50
CA ALA A 16 -2.99 -22.83 59.06
C ALA A 16 -2.14 -21.88 58.19
N ASP A 17 -2.35 -21.90 56.87
CA ASP A 17 -1.68 -21.00 55.91
C ASP A 17 -2.61 -20.66 54.74
N ASN A 18 -3.39 -19.60 54.92
CA ASN A 18 -4.29 -19.10 53.88
C ASN A 18 -3.54 -18.59 52.64
N GLU A 19 -2.32 -18.08 52.81
CA GLU A 19 -1.56 -17.54 51.69
C GLU A 19 -1.12 -18.68 50.76
N ALA A 20 -0.64 -19.79 51.32
CA ALA A 20 -0.31 -20.99 50.55
C ALA A 20 -1.53 -21.56 49.82
N ILE A 21 -2.71 -21.59 50.48
CA ILE A 21 -3.96 -22.05 49.86
C ILE A 21 -4.36 -21.12 48.71
N LEU A 22 -4.29 -19.80 48.90
CA LEU A 22 -4.62 -18.83 47.86
C LEU A 22 -3.72 -18.96 46.63
N ARG A 23 -2.42 -19.15 46.82
CA ARG A 23 -1.49 -19.40 45.70
C ARG A 23 -1.83 -20.70 44.97
N ARG A 24 -2.12 -21.77 45.69
CA ARG A 24 -2.48 -23.07 45.08
C ARG A 24 -3.78 -22.99 44.28
N GLU A 25 -4.79 -22.32 44.79
CA GLU A 25 -6.06 -22.15 44.08
C GLU A 25 -5.93 -21.19 42.89
N LEU A 26 -5.01 -20.21 42.95
CA LEU A 26 -4.66 -19.39 41.78
C LEU A 26 -4.02 -20.24 40.68
N ASP A 27 -3.02 -21.07 41.01
CA ASP A 27 -2.38 -21.96 40.03
C ASP A 27 -3.40 -22.91 39.41
N HIS A 28 -4.27 -23.49 40.23
CA HIS A 28 -5.37 -24.33 39.76
C HIS A 28 -6.31 -23.54 38.84
N ALA A 29 -6.70 -22.32 39.19
CA ALA A 29 -7.60 -21.50 38.38
C ALA A 29 -6.98 -21.18 37.01
N VAL A 30 -5.67 -20.89 36.96
CA VAL A 30 -4.92 -20.66 35.72
C VAL A 30 -4.91 -21.92 34.85
N VAL A 31 -4.57 -23.08 35.41
CA VAL A 31 -4.51 -24.36 34.66
C VAL A 31 -5.89 -24.79 34.16
N LYS A 32 -6.92 -24.71 35.00
CA LYS A 32 -8.29 -25.08 34.62
C LYS A 32 -8.86 -24.15 33.54
N THR A 33 -8.58 -22.85 33.64
CA THR A 33 -9.05 -21.88 32.66
C THR A 33 -8.32 -22.04 31.33
N SER A 34 -7.00 -22.26 31.36
CA SER A 34 -6.22 -22.54 30.14
C SER A 34 -6.65 -23.82 29.42
N ALA A 35 -7.11 -24.85 30.13
CA ALA A 35 -7.68 -26.05 29.50
C ALA A 35 -9.01 -25.81 28.77
N ARG A 36 -9.76 -24.75 29.12
CA ARG A 36 -11.05 -24.40 28.53
C ARG A 36 -10.95 -23.33 27.44
N PHE A 37 -9.84 -22.61 27.38
CA PHE A 37 -9.57 -21.64 26.34
C PHE A 37 -8.79 -22.30 25.22
N ALA A 38 -9.32 -22.25 24.00
CA ALA A 38 -8.52 -22.56 22.81
C ALA A 38 -7.31 -21.62 22.80
N ILE A 39 -6.10 -22.18 22.82
CA ILE A 39 -4.82 -21.48 23.01
C ILE A 39 -4.68 -20.26 22.08
N ASP A 40 -5.30 -20.28 20.90
CA ASP A 40 -5.31 -19.17 19.95
C ASP A 40 -6.04 -17.91 20.42
N ARG A 41 -7.11 -18.01 21.23
CA ARG A 41 -7.86 -16.82 21.69
C ARG A 41 -7.26 -16.17 22.95
N ALA A 42 -6.68 -16.98 23.84
CA ALA A 42 -6.12 -16.50 25.10
C ALA A 42 -4.81 -15.72 24.93
N LEU A 43 -4.05 -15.97 23.84
CA LEU A 43 -2.71 -15.41 23.63
C LEU A 43 -2.67 -14.17 22.73
N ARG A 44 -3.59 -14.00 21.77
CA ARG A 44 -3.49 -12.94 20.74
C ARG A 44 -4.47 -11.77 20.85
N THR A 45 -5.65 -11.91 21.47
CA THR A 45 -6.69 -10.86 21.38
C THR A 45 -7.51 -10.65 22.66
N GLU A 46 -7.53 -11.62 23.60
CA GLU A 46 -8.43 -11.59 24.76
C GLU A 46 -7.73 -11.80 26.10
N ILE A 47 -6.53 -11.23 26.32
CA ILE A 47 -5.82 -11.39 27.61
C ILE A 47 -6.66 -10.89 28.79
N GLU A 48 -7.49 -9.86 28.57
CA GLU A 48 -8.41 -9.34 29.56
C GLU A 48 -9.60 -10.27 29.82
N ALA A 49 -10.13 -10.96 28.81
CA ALA A 49 -11.18 -11.96 29.01
C ALA A 49 -10.62 -13.19 29.76
N PHE A 50 -9.39 -13.60 29.44
CA PHE A 50 -8.68 -14.66 30.16
C PHE A 50 -8.42 -14.26 31.62
N ARG A 51 -7.90 -13.05 31.87
CA ARG A 51 -7.73 -12.49 33.23
C ARG A 51 -9.05 -12.46 33.99
N GLY A 52 -10.12 -12.00 33.36
CA GLY A 52 -11.47 -11.98 33.93
C GLY A 52 -11.97 -13.37 34.31
N ALA A 53 -11.76 -14.37 33.44
CA ALA A 53 -12.16 -15.75 33.68
C ALA A 53 -11.37 -16.39 34.84
N VAL A 54 -10.05 -16.20 34.89
CA VAL A 54 -9.21 -16.67 36.01
C VAL A 54 -9.62 -16.00 37.32
N ALA A 55 -9.86 -14.69 37.32
CA ALA A 55 -10.31 -13.96 38.50
C ALA A 55 -11.71 -14.38 38.97
N ALA A 56 -12.61 -14.74 38.06
CA ALA A 56 -13.93 -15.28 38.40
C ALA A 56 -13.83 -16.68 39.03
N GLU A 57 -13.05 -17.59 38.44
CA GLU A 57 -12.84 -18.94 38.99
C GLU A 57 -12.17 -18.89 40.37
N LEU A 58 -11.17 -18.02 40.56
CA LEU A 58 -10.51 -17.85 41.85
C LEU A 58 -11.47 -17.28 42.91
N ARG A 59 -12.30 -16.28 42.58
CA ARG A 59 -13.33 -15.77 43.50
C ARG A 59 -14.30 -16.85 43.93
N ASN A 60 -14.77 -17.67 42.99
CA ASN A 60 -15.70 -18.77 43.29
C ASN A 60 -15.07 -19.79 44.24
N ARG A 61 -13.78 -20.11 44.06
CA ARG A 61 -13.04 -21.02 44.95
C ARG A 61 -12.82 -20.43 46.34
N CYS A 62 -12.42 -19.17 46.43
CA CYS A 62 -12.25 -18.48 47.70
C CYS A 62 -13.56 -18.39 48.49
N ALA A 63 -14.68 -18.18 47.80
CA ALA A 63 -16.02 -18.21 48.40
C ALA A 63 -16.42 -19.62 48.84
N ALA A 64 -16.17 -20.65 48.01
CA ALA A 64 -16.50 -22.05 48.34
C ALA A 64 -15.70 -22.59 49.54
N LEU A 65 -14.43 -22.22 49.67
CA LEU A 65 -13.59 -22.54 50.82
C LEU A 65 -13.85 -21.61 52.02
N GLY A 66 -14.58 -20.51 51.79
CA GLY A 66 -14.86 -19.45 52.75
C GLY A 66 -13.57 -18.94 53.42
N LEU A 67 -12.61 -18.52 52.60
CA LEU A 67 -11.32 -17.97 53.02
C LEU A 67 -11.41 -16.53 53.57
N GLY A 68 -12.58 -15.89 53.49
CA GLY A 68 -12.77 -14.52 54.01
C GLY A 68 -12.04 -13.43 53.22
N VAL A 69 -11.57 -13.72 52.00
CA VAL A 69 -10.83 -12.75 51.17
C VAL A 69 -11.61 -12.30 49.94
N ARG A 70 -11.46 -11.02 49.60
CA ARG A 70 -11.95 -10.39 48.38
C ARG A 70 -10.78 -10.08 47.44
N LEU A 71 -10.89 -10.53 46.20
CA LEU A 71 -9.91 -10.23 45.15
C LEU A 71 -10.15 -8.81 44.60
N GLU A 72 -9.10 -7.99 44.56
CA GLU A 72 -9.15 -6.64 44.01
C GLU A 72 -8.55 -6.56 42.60
N GLY A 73 -7.52 -7.38 42.31
CA GLY A 73 -6.92 -7.40 40.99
C GLY A 73 -5.93 -8.53 40.79
N LEU A 74 -5.87 -9.04 39.56
CA LEU A 74 -4.92 -10.07 39.13
C LEU A 74 -4.08 -9.55 37.96
N ASP A 75 -2.81 -9.32 38.22
CA ASP A 75 -1.83 -8.99 37.19
C ASP A 75 -1.16 -10.29 36.71
N LEU A 76 -1.54 -10.76 35.51
CA LEU A 76 -0.88 -11.89 34.84
C LEU A 76 0.32 -11.35 34.05
N VAL A 77 1.54 -11.68 34.49
CA VAL A 77 2.80 -11.08 34.01
C VAL A 77 3.19 -11.55 32.61
N ALA A 78 2.87 -12.78 32.21
CA ALA A 78 2.92 -13.23 30.81
C ALA A 78 2.29 -14.64 30.71
N VAL A 79 1.44 -14.86 29.71
CA VAL A 79 1.00 -16.21 29.34
C VAL A 79 1.98 -16.71 28.28
N ALA A 80 2.88 -17.61 28.66
CA ALA A 80 3.82 -18.24 27.73
C ALA A 80 3.41 -19.71 27.52
N PRO A 81 3.45 -20.23 26.28
CA PRO A 81 3.21 -21.64 26.02
C PRO A 81 4.24 -22.51 26.76
N PRO A 82 3.86 -23.74 27.20
CA PRO A 82 4.79 -24.66 27.83
C PRO A 82 5.99 -24.95 26.92
N ARG A 83 7.20 -25.03 27.51
CA ARG A 83 8.46 -25.27 26.76
C ARG A 83 8.41 -26.47 25.81
N GLN A 84 7.61 -27.47 26.13
CA GLN A 84 7.49 -28.72 25.36
C GLN A 84 6.77 -28.53 24.01
N VAL A 85 5.96 -27.48 23.85
CA VAL A 85 5.12 -27.26 22.65
C VAL A 85 5.30 -25.85 22.06
N ALA A 86 6.17 -25.03 22.64
CA ALA A 86 6.42 -23.66 22.20
C ALA A 86 6.91 -23.61 20.75
N ASP A 87 7.82 -24.50 20.35
CA ASP A 87 8.40 -24.52 19.01
C ASP A 87 7.34 -24.83 17.95
N ALA A 88 6.52 -25.87 18.16
CA ALA A 88 5.42 -26.21 17.26
C ALA A 88 4.38 -25.08 17.13
N PHE A 89 4.10 -24.36 18.22
CA PHE A 89 3.18 -23.22 18.20
C PHE A 89 3.76 -22.04 17.42
N ASN A 90 5.05 -21.74 17.63
CA ASN A 90 5.76 -20.70 16.90
C ASN A 90 5.83 -21.02 15.40
N GLU A 91 6.03 -22.29 15.03
CA GLU A 91 6.01 -22.74 13.63
C GLU A 91 4.66 -22.50 12.96
N VAL A 92 3.55 -22.83 13.64
CA VAL A 92 2.19 -22.58 13.10
C VAL A 92 1.96 -21.08 12.89
N VAL A 93 2.31 -20.25 13.88
CA VAL A 93 2.16 -18.80 13.76
C VAL A 93 3.03 -18.23 12.63
N ALA A 94 4.27 -18.72 12.51
CA ALA A 94 5.16 -18.32 11.41
C ALA A 94 4.58 -18.71 10.04
N ALA A 95 4.05 -19.92 9.91
CA ALA A 95 3.42 -20.40 8.68
C ALA A 95 2.14 -19.60 8.32
N GLU A 96 1.33 -19.23 9.31
CA GLU A 96 0.15 -18.38 9.10
C GLU A 96 0.52 -16.96 8.64
N ASN A 97 1.56 -16.38 9.23
CA ASN A 97 2.08 -15.07 8.84
C ASN A 97 2.64 -15.14 7.41
N GLU A 98 3.48 -16.13 7.10
CA GLU A 98 4.04 -16.32 5.77
C GLU A 98 2.95 -16.55 4.71
N ARG A 99 1.90 -17.31 5.04
CA ARG A 99 0.73 -17.49 4.16
C ARG A 99 0.03 -16.15 3.91
N SER A 100 -0.18 -15.36 4.96
CA SER A 100 -0.86 -14.06 4.86
C SER A 100 -0.04 -13.06 4.05
N GLU A 101 1.28 -13.03 4.24
CA GLU A 101 2.23 -12.24 3.46
C GLU A 101 2.20 -12.63 1.99
N ARG A 102 2.27 -13.93 1.68
CA ARG A 102 2.19 -14.43 0.30
C ARG A 102 0.89 -14.06 -0.39
N ILE A 103 -0.26 -14.17 0.30
CA ILE A 103 -1.56 -13.76 -0.24
C ILE A 103 -1.59 -12.24 -0.48
N SER A 104 -1.07 -11.44 0.46
CA SER A 104 -1.01 -9.98 0.32
C SER A 104 -0.13 -9.57 -0.86
N ALA A 105 1.05 -10.18 -1.00
CA ALA A 105 1.97 -9.94 -2.10
C ALA A 105 1.34 -10.32 -3.46
N ALA A 106 0.65 -11.46 -3.54
CA ALA A 106 -0.05 -11.88 -4.76
C ALA A 106 -1.16 -10.91 -5.16
N ARG A 107 -1.97 -10.43 -4.19
CA ARG A 107 -2.99 -9.40 -4.43
C ARG A 107 -2.38 -8.08 -4.88
N GLY A 108 -1.30 -7.65 -4.23
CA GLY A 108 -0.55 -6.45 -4.61
C GLY A 108 0.02 -6.55 -6.03
N TYR A 109 0.59 -7.69 -6.39
CA TYR A 109 1.09 -7.96 -7.73
C TYR A 109 -0.03 -7.90 -8.78
N ALA A 110 -1.16 -8.57 -8.53
CA ALA A 110 -2.30 -8.56 -9.45
C ALA A 110 -2.86 -7.13 -9.64
N ALA A 111 -3.01 -6.36 -8.56
CA ALA A 111 -3.45 -4.98 -8.62
C ALA A 111 -2.46 -4.09 -9.40
N ARG A 112 -1.17 -4.27 -9.18
CA ARG A 112 -0.12 -3.53 -9.90
C ARG A 112 -0.18 -3.81 -11.40
N VAL A 113 -0.23 -5.08 -11.80
CA VAL A 113 -0.32 -5.45 -13.23
C VAL A 113 -1.58 -4.90 -13.88
N ALA A 114 -2.73 -4.97 -13.20
CA ALA A 114 -3.98 -4.41 -13.71
C ALA A 114 -3.90 -2.88 -13.90
N ASN A 115 -3.34 -2.15 -12.93
CA ASN A 115 -3.18 -0.70 -13.01
C ASN A 115 -2.16 -0.31 -14.09
N GLU A 116 -1.05 -1.03 -14.23
CA GLU A 116 -0.07 -0.83 -15.29
C GLU A 116 -0.71 -1.01 -16.67
N ALA A 117 -1.47 -2.09 -16.87
CA ALA A 117 -2.17 -2.36 -18.12
C ALA A 117 -3.23 -1.28 -18.46
N GLN A 118 -4.00 -0.84 -17.46
CA GLN A 118 -4.97 0.24 -17.64
C GLN A 118 -4.29 1.58 -17.96
N GLY A 119 -3.18 1.88 -17.29
CA GLY A 119 -2.38 3.09 -17.55
C GLY A 119 -1.78 3.10 -18.95
N GLU A 120 -1.24 1.96 -19.41
CA GLU A 120 -0.74 1.80 -20.77
C GLU A 120 -1.86 1.98 -21.81
N ALA A 121 -3.00 1.32 -21.62
CA ALA A 121 -4.14 1.45 -22.52
C ALA A 121 -4.65 2.90 -22.60
N ALA A 122 -4.75 3.60 -21.47
CA ALA A 122 -5.15 5.00 -21.42
C ALA A 122 -4.13 5.90 -22.14
N ARG A 123 -2.83 5.63 -21.97
CA ARG A 123 -1.75 6.36 -22.65
C ARG A 123 -1.83 6.17 -24.17
N THR A 124 -1.93 4.94 -24.65
CA THR A 124 -2.05 4.64 -26.09
C THR A 124 -3.29 5.32 -26.70
N LEU A 125 -4.42 5.31 -26.00
CA LEU A 125 -5.63 6.02 -26.43
C LEU A 125 -5.43 7.54 -26.50
N ALA A 126 -4.79 8.13 -25.50
CA ALA A 126 -4.51 9.56 -25.46
C ALA A 126 -3.55 9.97 -26.60
N GLU A 127 -2.48 9.21 -26.80
CA GLU A 127 -1.52 9.43 -27.89
C GLU A 127 -2.18 9.32 -29.27
N SER A 128 -3.02 8.30 -29.47
CA SER A 128 -3.76 8.10 -30.72
C SER A 128 -4.71 9.26 -31.01
N ARG A 129 -5.46 9.72 -30.00
CA ARG A 129 -6.35 10.89 -30.12
C ARG A 129 -5.56 12.17 -30.41
N ALA A 130 -4.44 12.37 -29.73
CA ALA A 130 -3.57 13.52 -29.96
C ALA A 130 -2.95 13.50 -31.37
N ALA A 131 -2.55 12.34 -31.88
CA ALA A 131 -2.05 12.17 -33.24
C ALA A 131 -3.14 12.47 -34.28
N ALA A 132 -4.34 11.91 -34.10
CA ALA A 132 -5.48 12.18 -34.97
C ALA A 132 -5.84 13.67 -34.99
N GLN A 133 -5.90 14.31 -33.81
CA GLN A 133 -6.19 15.74 -33.72
C GLN A 133 -5.11 16.58 -34.40
N ARG A 134 -3.82 16.25 -34.20
CA ARG A 134 -2.72 16.94 -34.89
C ARG A 134 -2.84 16.83 -36.39
N LEU A 135 -3.07 15.62 -36.91
CA LEU A 135 -3.24 15.38 -38.35
C LEU A 135 -4.39 16.19 -38.93
N VAL A 136 -5.56 16.21 -38.26
CA VAL A 136 -6.72 16.98 -38.70
C VAL A 136 -6.41 18.48 -38.68
N SER A 137 -5.79 18.99 -37.62
CA SER A 137 -5.43 20.40 -37.49
C SER A 137 -4.41 20.83 -38.56
N GLU A 138 -3.35 20.03 -38.77
CA GLU A 138 -2.32 20.28 -39.79
C GLU A 138 -2.92 20.26 -41.19
N THR A 139 -3.69 19.23 -41.53
CA THR A 139 -4.34 19.11 -42.85
C THR A 139 -5.32 20.25 -43.10
N SER A 140 -6.06 20.68 -42.07
CA SER A 140 -6.99 21.81 -42.18
C SER A 140 -6.24 23.13 -42.40
N ALA A 141 -5.15 23.35 -41.66
CA ALA A 141 -4.30 24.53 -41.83
C ALA A 141 -3.66 24.57 -43.22
N ASP A 142 -3.17 23.43 -43.72
CA ASP A 142 -2.61 23.32 -45.07
C ASP A 142 -3.66 23.56 -46.15
N ALA A 143 -4.87 23.03 -45.98
CA ALA A 143 -5.98 23.27 -46.90
C ALA A 143 -6.40 24.75 -46.91
N ASP A 144 -6.42 25.41 -45.75
CA ASP A 144 -6.70 26.84 -45.63
C ASP A 144 -5.63 27.68 -46.30
N TYR A 145 -4.36 27.36 -46.04
CA TYR A 145 -3.22 28.00 -46.69
C TYR A 145 -3.28 27.84 -48.22
N PHE A 146 -3.52 26.62 -48.70
CA PHE A 146 -3.65 26.35 -50.13
C PHE A 146 -4.79 27.14 -50.76
N ARG A 147 -5.96 27.22 -50.10
CA ARG A 147 -7.09 28.03 -50.57
C ARG A 147 -6.72 29.50 -50.71
N GLN A 148 -6.05 30.07 -49.72
CA GLN A 148 -5.61 31.47 -49.76
C GLN A 148 -4.61 31.72 -50.90
N VAL A 149 -3.61 30.85 -51.06
CA VAL A 149 -2.61 30.97 -52.14
C VAL A 149 -3.27 30.82 -53.51
N ARG A 150 -4.18 29.85 -53.68
CA ARG A 150 -4.93 29.65 -54.94
C ARG A 150 -5.70 30.90 -55.32
N ASP A 151 -6.39 31.52 -54.37
CA ASP A 151 -7.19 32.72 -54.62
C ASP A 151 -6.33 33.91 -55.02
N GLN A 152 -5.14 34.05 -54.43
CA GLN A 152 -4.15 35.06 -54.84
C GLN A 152 -3.54 34.75 -56.21
N TYR A 153 -3.21 33.48 -56.47
CA TYR A 153 -2.66 33.01 -57.75
C TYR A 153 -3.64 33.25 -58.91
N ALA A 154 -4.94 33.03 -58.68
CA ALA A 154 -5.97 33.31 -59.67
C ALA A 154 -6.06 34.80 -60.04
N ARG A 155 -5.72 35.71 -59.11
CA ARG A 155 -5.72 37.16 -59.34
C ARG A 155 -4.44 37.65 -60.02
N ASN A 156 -3.27 37.13 -59.64
CA ASN A 156 -1.97 37.58 -60.15
C ASN A 156 -0.97 36.41 -60.29
N ARG A 157 -1.11 35.62 -61.36
CA ARG A 157 -0.31 34.39 -61.57
C ARG A 157 1.20 34.60 -61.57
N ASP A 158 1.70 35.57 -62.35
CA ASP A 158 3.15 35.74 -62.57
C ASP A 158 3.89 36.14 -61.29
N VAL A 159 3.30 37.04 -60.49
CA VAL A 159 3.91 37.50 -59.24
C VAL A 159 3.98 36.35 -58.23
N ILE A 160 2.87 35.65 -58.01
CA ILE A 160 2.80 34.55 -57.04
C ILE A 160 3.71 33.38 -57.45
N ALA A 161 3.79 33.03 -58.74
CA ALA A 161 4.69 31.99 -59.23
C ALA A 161 6.16 32.30 -58.94
N ARG A 162 6.59 33.55 -59.20
CA ARG A 162 7.96 34.00 -58.93
C ARG A 162 8.27 34.01 -57.44
N THR A 163 7.34 34.50 -56.60
CA THR A 163 7.51 34.50 -55.14
C THR A 163 7.64 33.09 -54.58
N LEU A 164 6.76 32.15 -55.00
CA LEU A 164 6.87 30.74 -54.59
C LEU A 164 8.21 30.12 -55.02
N HIS A 165 8.65 30.39 -56.24
CA HIS A 165 9.92 29.87 -56.74
C HIS A 165 11.11 30.40 -55.93
N GLN A 166 11.15 31.72 -55.69
CA GLN A 166 12.20 32.35 -54.89
C GLN A 166 12.20 31.85 -53.44
N GLU A 167 11.03 31.70 -52.82
CA GLU A 167 10.92 31.20 -51.45
C GLU A 167 11.35 29.72 -51.36
N THR A 168 10.99 28.90 -52.36
CA THR A 168 11.42 27.50 -52.43
C THR A 168 12.93 27.39 -52.57
N LEU A 169 13.52 28.18 -53.47
CA LEU A 169 14.98 28.26 -53.61
C LEU A 169 15.63 28.75 -52.32
N ARG A 170 15.07 29.77 -51.66
CA ARG A 170 15.59 30.30 -50.40
C ARG A 170 15.59 29.24 -49.31
N ARG A 171 14.51 28.47 -49.17
CA ARG A 171 14.41 27.35 -48.20
C ARG A 171 15.36 26.21 -48.53
N ALA A 172 15.40 25.78 -49.78
CA ALA A 172 16.30 24.73 -50.23
C ALA A 172 17.77 25.13 -49.98
N LEU A 173 18.13 26.37 -50.34
CA LEU A 173 19.46 26.91 -50.08
C LEU A 173 19.74 27.08 -48.58
N ALA A 174 18.77 27.43 -47.75
CA ALA A 174 18.96 27.53 -46.30
C ALA A 174 19.20 26.18 -45.62
N ALA A 175 18.65 25.09 -46.17
CA ALA A 175 18.82 23.73 -45.66
C ALA A 175 20.19 23.10 -45.99
N VAL A 176 20.98 23.71 -46.88
CA VAL A 176 22.30 23.19 -47.27
C VAL A 176 23.40 23.84 -46.42
N ALA A 177 24.24 23.00 -45.80
CA ALA A 177 25.29 23.43 -44.87
C ALA A 177 26.49 24.11 -45.56
N GLU A 178 26.84 23.69 -46.78
CA GLU A 178 27.93 24.28 -47.56
C GLU A 178 27.40 24.91 -48.85
N LYS A 179 27.52 26.24 -48.96
CA LYS A 179 27.16 27.00 -50.16
C LYS A 179 28.41 27.37 -50.94
N ASN A 180 28.58 26.72 -52.09
CA ASN A 180 29.61 27.11 -53.06
C ASN A 180 28.94 27.96 -54.16
N VAL A 181 29.22 29.26 -54.17
CA VAL A 181 28.75 30.18 -55.21
C VAL A 181 29.81 30.23 -56.31
N VAL A 182 29.53 29.59 -57.44
CA VAL A 182 30.41 29.66 -58.62
C VAL A 182 29.99 30.89 -59.43
N ALA A 183 30.84 31.92 -59.47
CA ALA A 183 30.61 33.10 -60.29
C ALA A 183 30.69 32.73 -61.79
N ALA A 184 29.66 33.07 -62.56
CA ALA A 184 29.54 32.71 -63.98
C ALA A 184 30.44 33.54 -64.93
N ALA A 185 31.27 34.46 -64.42
CA ALA A 185 32.26 35.18 -65.24
C ALA A 185 33.41 35.75 -64.39
N PRO A 186 34.65 35.77 -64.91
CA PRO A 186 35.78 36.40 -64.24
C PRO A 186 35.61 37.92 -64.26
N GLY A 187 35.17 38.52 -63.14
CA GLY A 187 35.26 39.97 -62.92
C GLY A 187 34.09 40.70 -62.28
N GLY A 188 32.96 40.05 -61.95
CA GLY A 188 31.83 40.73 -61.30
C GLY A 188 31.96 40.77 -59.77
N LYS A 189 32.12 41.96 -59.18
CA LYS A 189 32.12 42.16 -57.71
C LYS A 189 30.83 41.63 -57.07
N LEU A 190 30.98 40.83 -56.02
CA LEU A 190 29.91 40.43 -55.12
C LEU A 190 29.81 41.50 -54.02
N GLU A 191 28.75 42.31 -54.03
CA GLU A 191 28.34 43.05 -52.83
C GLU A 191 27.36 42.18 -52.05
N LEU A 192 27.62 42.08 -50.74
CA LEU A 192 26.86 41.31 -49.74
C LEU A 192 25.54 41.99 -49.41
#